data_AF-A0A7X7SJT6-F1
#
_entry.id   AF-A0A7X7SJT6-F1
#
_cell.length_a   1.000
_cell.length_b   1.000
_cell.length_c   1.000
_cell.angle_alpha   90.00
_cell.angle_beta   90.00
_cell.angle_gamma   90.00
#
_symmetry.space_group_name_H-M   'P 1'
#
loop_
_entity.id
_entity.type
_entity.pdbx_description
1 polymer ?
#
loop_
_entity_poly.entity_id
_entity_poly.type
_entity_poly.pdbx_seq_one_letter_code
_entity_poly.pdbx_strand_id
1 'polypeptide(L)'
;MTVAQTSSSALRPSLGRRLIVAANRGPVSFHADAAGEPVVTRGLGGLVSVLAELFRKRPGTWVAAAQSAEEERLAASGEAVVVELDDVSYRMRYVAADAETYHRYYSVIANPTLWFLQHHLWDLAWHPEID
;
A
#
# COMPACT_ATOMS: atom_id res chain seq x y z
N MET A 1 1.07 17.73 -7.05
CA MET A 1 1.71 16.43 -6.81
C MET A 1 2.04 15.85 -8.18
N THR A 2 3.30 15.95 -8.61
CA THR A 2 3.69 15.61 -9.99
C THR A 2 3.91 14.12 -10.07
N VAL A 3 3.02 13.40 -10.78
CA VAL A 3 3.31 12.04 -11.22
C VAL A 3 4.39 12.16 -12.28
N ALA A 4 5.64 11.88 -11.90
CA ALA A 4 6.71 11.76 -12.88
C ALA A 4 6.39 10.57 -13.79
N GLN A 5 6.58 10.79 -15.08
CA GLN A 5 6.29 9.88 -16.20
C GLN A 5 6.55 8.40 -15.88
N THR A 6 5.65 7.55 -16.36
CA THR A 6 5.75 6.09 -16.43
C THR A 6 7.00 5.67 -17.22
N SER A 7 8.19 5.78 -16.62
CA SER A 7 9.45 5.33 -17.20
C SER A 7 9.76 3.92 -16.72
N SER A 8 9.64 2.96 -17.63
CA SER A 8 9.85 1.53 -17.42
C SER A 8 11.27 1.15 -16.94
N SER A 9 12.27 2.05 -16.97
CA SER A 9 13.68 1.65 -16.99
C SER A 9 14.56 1.93 -15.75
N ALA A 10 14.18 2.65 -14.69
CA ALA A 10 15.20 3.24 -13.80
C ALA A 10 15.61 2.48 -12.51
N LEU A 11 14.98 1.35 -12.15
CA LEU A 11 15.35 0.60 -10.92
C LEU A 11 15.52 -0.89 -11.21
N ARG A 12 16.63 -1.24 -11.89
CA ARG A 12 17.11 -2.62 -11.95
C ARG A 12 17.84 -2.94 -10.64
N PRO A 13 17.39 -3.93 -9.85
CA PRO A 13 18.09 -4.29 -8.63
C PRO A 13 19.49 -4.82 -8.97
N SER A 14 20.51 -4.20 -8.39
CA SER A 14 21.89 -4.72 -8.42
C SER A 14 21.96 -6.06 -7.65
N LEU A 15 23.01 -6.85 -7.91
CA LEU A 15 23.21 -8.22 -7.40
C LEU A 15 23.29 -8.37 -5.86
N GLY A 16 23.01 -7.32 -5.08
CA GLY A 16 22.80 -7.40 -3.64
C GLY A 16 21.41 -7.91 -3.26
N ARG A 17 21.17 -8.14 -1.95
CA ARG A 17 19.84 -8.54 -1.46
C ARG A 17 18.80 -7.47 -1.87
N ARG A 18 17.71 -7.88 -2.51
CA ARG A 18 16.63 -6.97 -2.90
C ARG A 18 15.77 -6.65 -1.69
N LEU A 19 15.46 -5.37 -1.46
CA LEU A 19 14.45 -4.97 -0.48
C LEU A 19 13.07 -5.09 -1.12
N ILE A 20 12.22 -5.93 -0.54
CA ILE A 20 10.81 -6.04 -0.88
C ILE A 20 10.03 -5.87 0.42
N VAL A 21 9.12 -4.92 0.43
CA VAL A 21 8.13 -4.75 1.50
C VAL A 21 6.78 -5.14 0.93
N ALA A 22 6.05 -6.00 1.63
CA ALA A 22 4.67 -6.32 1.33
C ALA A 22 3.79 -5.84 2.48
N ALA A 23 2.84 -4.97 2.17
CA ALA A 23 1.89 -4.44 3.13
C ALA A 23 0.54 -4.25 2.44
N ASN A 24 -0.57 -4.40 3.16
CA ASN A 24 -1.89 -4.33 2.53
C ASN A 24 -2.12 -3.02 1.76
N ARG A 25 -1.68 -1.90 2.35
CA ARG A 25 -1.78 -0.56 1.74
C ARG A 25 -0.40 -0.08 1.30
N GLY A 26 -0.38 0.62 0.17
CA GLY A 26 0.80 1.29 -0.37
C GLY A 26 1.07 2.66 0.28
N PRO A 27 2.27 3.23 0.07
CA PRO A 27 2.55 4.64 0.34
C PRO A 27 1.76 5.59 -0.57
N VAL A 28 1.20 5.06 -1.67
CA VAL A 28 0.28 5.75 -2.57
C VAL A 28 -0.87 4.84 -2.96
N SER A 29 -1.98 5.46 -3.33
CA SER A 29 -3.10 4.81 -3.99
C SER A 29 -3.47 5.50 -5.29
N PHE A 30 -3.77 4.71 -6.31
CA PHE A 30 -4.24 5.20 -7.61
C PHE A 30 -5.75 5.07 -7.70
N HIS A 31 -6.44 6.06 -8.24
CA HIS A 31 -7.88 6.02 -8.51
C HIS A 31 -8.20 6.99 -9.65
N ALA A 32 -9.42 6.91 -10.18
CA ALA A 32 -9.96 7.89 -11.10
C ALA A 32 -10.85 8.88 -10.33
N ASP A 33 -10.82 10.16 -10.71
CA ASP A 33 -11.79 11.14 -10.23
C ASP A 33 -13.14 11.02 -10.97
N ALA A 34 -14.08 11.94 -10.67
CA ALA A 34 -15.41 11.96 -11.29
C ALA A 34 -15.39 12.22 -12.81
N ALA A 35 -14.30 12.79 -13.34
CA ALA A 35 -14.10 12.99 -14.77
C ALA A 35 -13.36 11.81 -15.44
N GLY A 36 -12.90 10.83 -14.65
CA GLY A 36 -12.10 9.70 -15.12
C GLY A 36 -10.60 9.98 -15.15
N GLU A 37 -10.16 11.11 -14.61
CA GLU A 37 -8.74 11.50 -14.63
C GLU A 37 -7.95 10.76 -13.54
N PRO A 38 -6.70 10.34 -13.80
CA PRO A 38 -5.88 9.66 -12.81
C PRO A 38 -5.53 10.57 -11.63
N VAL A 39 -5.87 10.11 -10.43
CA VAL A 39 -5.50 10.74 -9.16
C VAL A 39 -4.64 9.78 -8.35
N VAL A 40 -3.57 10.35 -7.80
CA VAL A 40 -2.68 9.66 -6.86
C VAL A 40 -2.83 10.31 -5.50
N THR A 41 -3.26 9.52 -4.51
CA THR A 41 -3.34 9.96 -3.12
C THR A 41 -2.23 9.34 -2.30
N ARG A 42 -1.74 10.10 -1.33
CA ARG A 42 -0.79 9.59 -0.34
C ARG A 42 -1.48 8.58 0.58
N GLY A 43 -0.85 7.43 0.77
CA GLY A 43 -1.24 6.44 1.77
C GLY A 43 -1.06 6.97 3.18
N LEU A 44 -2.08 6.81 4.01
CA LEU A 44 -2.08 7.25 5.40
C LEU A 44 -1.60 6.11 6.32
N GLY A 45 -0.99 6.48 7.46
CA GLY A 45 -0.69 5.57 8.56
C GLY A 45 0.80 5.52 8.95
N GLY A 46 1.07 5.15 10.21
CA GLY A 46 2.41 5.14 10.78
C GLY A 46 3.39 4.21 10.06
N LEU A 47 2.90 3.11 9.47
CA LEU A 47 3.73 2.16 8.73
C LEU A 47 4.42 2.82 7.52
N VAL A 48 3.66 3.60 6.73
CA VAL A 48 4.20 4.30 5.54
C VAL A 48 5.27 5.29 5.97
N SER A 49 5.01 6.09 7.01
CA SER A 49 5.96 7.08 7.53
C SER A 49 7.25 6.44 8.04
N VAL A 50 7.16 5.35 8.80
CA VAL A 50 8.34 4.66 9.34
C VAL A 50 9.16 4.01 8.23
N LEU A 51 8.50 3.38 7.24
CA LEU A 51 9.19 2.70 6.16
C LEU A 51 9.74 3.66 5.09
N ALA A 52 9.25 4.90 4.99
CA ALA A 52 9.79 5.91 4.09
C ALA A 52 11.31 6.13 4.32
N GLU A 53 11.75 6.17 5.58
CA GLU A 53 13.18 6.28 5.94
C GLU A 53 14.02 5.11 5.45
N LEU A 54 13.46 3.90 5.45
CA LEU A 54 14.13 2.73 4.91
C LEU A 54 14.31 2.85 3.39
N PHE A 55 13.26 3.28 2.69
CA PHE A 55 13.30 3.44 1.23
C PHE A 55 14.21 4.60 0.78
N ARG A 56 14.33 5.68 1.57
CA ARG A 56 15.31 6.76 1.32
C ARG A 56 16.75 6.23 1.28
N LYS A 57 17.09 5.32 2.20
CA LYS A 57 18.45 4.76 2.31
C LYS A 57 18.68 3.61 1.33
N ARG A 58 17.62 2.90 0.96
CA ARG A 58 17.70 1.70 0.14
C ARG A 58 16.48 1.60 -0.78
N PRO A 59 16.64 1.93 -2.07
CA PRO A 59 15.59 1.73 -3.05
C PRO A 59 15.12 0.27 -3.05
N GLY A 60 13.81 0.07 -3.12
CA GLY A 60 13.18 -1.24 -2.97
C GLY A 60 11.85 -1.31 -3.70
N THR A 61 11.24 -2.49 -3.67
CA THR A 61 9.88 -2.70 -4.19
C THR A 61 8.88 -2.72 -3.05
N TRP A 62 7.80 -1.96 -3.19
CA TRP A 62 6.63 -2.06 -2.33
C TRP A 62 5.53 -2.84 -3.04
N VAL A 63 5.01 -3.87 -2.39
CA VAL A 63 3.89 -4.68 -2.87
C VAL A 63 2.66 -4.34 -2.04
N ALA A 64 1.58 -3.92 -2.70
CA ALA A 64 0.30 -3.58 -2.08
C ALA A 64 -0.87 -4.34 -2.69
N ALA A 65 -1.95 -4.54 -1.92
CA ALA A 65 -3.19 -5.03 -2.48
C ALA A 65 -3.83 -3.93 -3.35
N ALA A 66 -4.32 -4.30 -4.53
CA ALA A 66 -5.11 -3.39 -5.35
C ALA A 66 -6.48 -3.15 -4.69
N GLN A 67 -6.90 -1.89 -4.62
CA GLN A 67 -8.14 -1.44 -3.99
C GLN A 67 -8.97 -0.53 -4.91
N SER A 68 -8.51 -0.31 -6.15
CA SER A 68 -9.20 0.44 -7.18
C SER A 68 -9.04 -0.23 -8.54
N ALA A 69 -9.91 0.13 -9.48
CA ALA A 69 -9.83 -0.35 -10.86
C ALA A 69 -8.48 -0.01 -11.53
N GLU A 70 -7.88 1.13 -11.19
CA GLU A 70 -6.58 1.52 -11.74
C GLU A 70 -5.44 0.66 -11.16
N GLU A 71 -5.49 0.35 -9.86
CA GLU A 71 -4.52 -0.54 -9.23
C GLU A 71 -4.69 -2.00 -9.70
N GLU A 72 -5.91 -2.43 -9.97
CA GLU A 72 -6.19 -3.73 -10.59
C GLU A 72 -5.62 -3.80 -12.02
N ARG A 73 -5.76 -2.72 -12.80
CA ARG A 73 -5.15 -2.61 -14.13
C ARG A 73 -3.62 -2.68 -14.06
N LEU A 74 -3.01 -2.01 -13.08
CA LEU A 74 -1.57 -2.09 -12.81
C LEU A 74 -1.13 -3.48 -12.34
N ALA A 75 -1.95 -4.17 -11.54
CA ALA A 75 -1.68 -5.55 -11.14
C ALA A 75 -1.72 -6.50 -12.35
N ALA A 76 -2.71 -6.34 -13.23
CA ALA A 76 -2.88 -7.15 -14.43
C ALA A 76 -1.76 -6.98 -15.46
N SER A 77 -1.14 -5.79 -15.55
CA SER A 77 0.03 -5.59 -16.42
C SER A 77 1.25 -6.38 -15.96
N GLY A 78 1.31 -6.77 -14.68
CA GLY A 78 2.46 -7.43 -14.08
C GLY A 78 3.70 -6.54 -13.97
N GLU A 79 3.58 -5.26 -14.30
CA GLU A 79 4.67 -4.28 -14.24
C GLU A 79 4.72 -3.61 -12.86
N ALA A 80 5.85 -2.97 -12.58
CA ALA A 80 5.96 -2.09 -11.43
C ALA A 80 5.97 -0.65 -11.90
N VAL A 81 5.31 0.24 -11.17
CA VAL A 81 5.35 1.69 -11.43
C VAL A 81 6.30 2.37 -10.47
N VAL A 82 7.04 3.37 -10.94
CA VAL A 82 7.88 4.19 -10.06
C VAL A 82 7.09 5.42 -9.65
N VAL A 83 7.08 5.72 -8.35
CA VAL A 83 6.35 6.86 -7.79
C VAL A 83 7.28 7.65 -6.89
N GLU A 84 7.36 8.95 -7.14
CA GLU A 84 8.08 9.88 -6.28
C GLU A 84 7.11 10.52 -5.28
N LEU A 85 7.41 10.38 -3.99
CA LEU A 85 6.60 10.94 -2.89
C LEU A 85 7.52 11.35 -1.74
N ASP A 86 7.46 12.63 -1.34
CA ASP A 86 8.30 13.24 -0.30
C ASP A 86 9.81 12.93 -0.45
N ASP A 87 10.33 13.13 -1.66
CA ASP A 87 11.73 12.85 -2.02
C ASP A 87 12.13 11.37 -1.84
N VAL A 88 11.15 10.46 -1.88
CA VAL A 88 11.34 9.01 -1.84
C VAL A 88 10.79 8.38 -3.12
N SER A 89 11.64 7.60 -3.78
CA SER A 89 11.28 6.81 -4.95
C SER A 89 10.80 5.41 -4.54
N TYR A 90 9.55 5.09 -4.86
CA TYR A 90 8.95 3.78 -4.61
C TYR A 90 8.76 3.02 -5.92
N ARG A 91 9.30 1.80 -6.02
CA ARG A 91 8.89 0.85 -7.06
C ARG A 91 7.66 0.09 -6.58
N MET A 92 6.48 0.50 -6.99
CA MET A 92 5.19 -0.07 -6.60
C MET A 92 4.82 -1.28 -7.47
N ARG A 93 4.36 -2.36 -6.83
CA ARG A 93 3.66 -3.48 -7.49
C ARG A 93 2.34 -3.72 -6.78
N TYR A 94 1.31 -4.00 -7.56
CA TYR A 94 -0.01 -4.32 -7.03
C TYR A 94 -0.34 -5.80 -7.19
N VAL A 95 -1.12 -6.32 -6.26
CA VAL A 95 -1.69 -7.67 -6.30
C VAL A 95 -3.20 -7.53 -6.22
N ALA A 96 -3.89 -7.98 -7.26
CA ALA A 96 -5.34 -8.07 -7.26
C ALA A 96 -5.76 -9.40 -6.61
N ALA A 97 -6.62 -9.32 -5.60
CA ALA A 97 -7.37 -10.45 -5.07
C ALA A 97 -8.80 -10.35 -5.57
N ASP A 98 -9.52 -11.46 -5.69
CA ASP A 98 -10.96 -11.39 -5.94
C ASP A 98 -11.66 -10.66 -4.79
N ALA A 99 -12.73 -9.95 -5.12
CA ALA A 99 -13.41 -9.05 -4.18
C ALA A 99 -13.90 -9.78 -2.92
N GLU A 100 -14.33 -11.04 -3.06
CA GLU A 100 -14.80 -11.83 -1.92
C GLU A 100 -13.65 -12.23 -0.99
N THR A 101 -12.52 -12.70 -1.54
CA THR A 101 -11.31 -13.00 -0.76
C THR A 101 -10.79 -11.76 -0.06
N TYR A 102 -10.71 -10.62 -0.75
CA TYR A 102 -10.27 -9.38 -0.13
C TYR A 102 -11.23 -8.93 0.98
N HIS A 103 -12.55 -9.06 0.77
CA HIS A 103 -13.55 -8.76 1.79
C HIS A 103 -13.40 -9.65 3.03
N ARG A 104 -13.29 -10.98 2.85
CA ARG A 104 -13.09 -11.93 3.97
C ARG A 104 -11.79 -11.64 4.72
N TYR A 105 -10.70 -11.39 4.00
CA TYR A 105 -9.42 -11.03 4.61
C TYR A 105 -9.51 -9.70 5.37
N TYR A 106 -9.92 -8.61 4.71
CA TYR A 106 -9.76 -7.26 5.23
C TYR A 106 -10.90 -6.84 6.16
N SER A 107 -12.13 -7.14 5.77
CA SER A 107 -13.35 -6.67 6.43
C SER A 107 -13.96 -7.68 7.39
N VAL A 108 -13.45 -8.90 7.47
CA VAL A 108 -13.91 -9.92 8.44
C VAL A 108 -12.79 -10.37 9.38
N ILE A 109 -11.58 -10.64 8.87
CA ILE A 109 -10.48 -11.09 9.72
C ILE A 109 -9.59 -9.94 10.20
N ALA A 110 -9.06 -9.11 9.31
CA ALA A 110 -8.05 -8.12 9.69
C ALA A 110 -8.61 -7.01 10.59
N ASN A 111 -9.62 -6.25 10.13
CA ASN A 111 -10.09 -5.07 10.86
C ASN A 111 -11.06 -5.36 12.01
N PRO A 112 -12.11 -6.18 11.89
CA PRO A 112 -13.01 -6.35 13.03
C PRO A 112 -12.52 -7.42 14.01
N THR A 113 -11.63 -8.34 13.59
CA THR A 113 -11.11 -9.40 14.46
C THR A 113 -9.71 -9.09 14.99
N LEU A 114 -8.69 -9.08 14.13
CA LEU A 114 -7.30 -8.97 14.56
C LEU A 114 -6.98 -7.59 15.15
N TRP A 115 -7.46 -6.51 14.55
CA TRP A 115 -7.24 -5.16 15.08
C TRP A 115 -7.81 -5.01 16.49
N PHE A 116 -9.07 -5.40 16.72
CA PHE A 116 -9.71 -5.31 18.04
C PHE A 116 -8.97 -6.16 19.07
N LEU A 117 -8.58 -7.38 18.71
CA LEU A 117 -7.83 -8.26 19.59
C LEU A 117 -6.45 -7.67 19.95
N GLN A 118 -5.70 -7.17 18.97
CA GLN A 118 -4.35 -6.62 19.17
C GLN A 118 -4.34 -5.29 19.93
N HIS A 119 -5.44 -4.55 19.90
CA HIS A 119 -5.60 -3.28 20.61
C HIS A 119 -6.41 -3.43 21.90
N HIS A 120 -6.68 -4.67 22.35
CA HIS A 120 -7.42 -4.96 23.57
C HIS A 120 -8.82 -4.30 23.64
N LEU A 121 -9.49 -4.14 22.49
CA LEU A 121 -10.78 -3.44 22.39
C LEU A 121 -12.00 -4.37 22.42
N TRP A 122 -11.81 -5.69 22.55
CA TRP A 122 -12.87 -6.67 22.35
C TRP A 122 -14.06 -6.52 23.33
N ASP A 123 -13.78 -6.06 24.55
CA ASP A 123 -14.75 -6.08 25.64
C ASP A 123 -14.92 -4.72 26.36
N LEU A 124 -14.27 -3.66 25.86
CA LEU A 124 -14.23 -2.35 26.53
C LEU A 124 -15.61 -1.70 26.70
N ALA A 125 -16.60 -2.07 25.88
CA ALA A 125 -17.96 -1.58 26.04
C ALA A 125 -18.67 -2.16 27.28
N TRP A 126 -18.28 -3.35 27.73
CA TRP A 126 -18.90 -4.05 28.86
C TRP A 126 -18.01 -4.04 30.11
N HIS A 127 -16.69 -4.03 29.90
CA HIS A 127 -15.65 -3.98 30.93
C HIS A 127 -14.69 -2.82 30.62
N PRO A 128 -15.12 -1.56 30.80
CA PRO A 128 -14.28 -0.41 30.51
C PRO A 128 -13.09 -0.35 31.47
N GLU A 129 -11.90 -0.12 30.93
CA GLU A 129 -10.72 0.21 31.73
C GLU A 129 -10.79 1.69 32.13
N ILE A 130 -10.84 1.96 33.43
CA ILE A 130 -10.84 3.29 34.02
C ILE A 130 -9.67 3.33 35.00
N ASP A 131 -8.55 3.88 34.55
CA ASP A 131 -7.42 4.29 35.40
C ASP A 131 -7.64 5.70 35.96
#